data_AF-A0A934EFR0-F1
#
_entry.id   AF-A0A934EFR0-F1
#
_cell.length_a   1.000
_cell.length_b   1.000
_cell.length_c   1.000
_cell.angle_alpha   90.00
_cell.angle_beta   90.00
_cell.angle_gamma   90.00
#
_symmetry.space_group_name_H-M   'P 1'
#
loop_
_entity.id
_entity.type
_entity.pdbx_description
1 polymer ?
#
loop_
_entity_poly.entity_id
_entity_poly.type
_entity_poly.pdbx_seq_one_letter_code
_entity_poly.pdbx_strand_id
1 'polypeptide(L)'
;MSLIATGTTYLVEVRLRPEFTDAAGLAALAQLQHAGFAGVRAVRISTLYEICGPLNQSHVQQASKELLNDGVTQEFKVLSGPPVLDGMNHWRVEVWLKNTMTDPVGESVRRAIAELGLPEPERVRCGSAYRILGRTTKNILERIVLRTLANPVVHSFTVTEAYD
;
A
#
# COMPACT_ATOMS: atom_id res chain seq x y z
N MET A 1 -15.18 -24.01 -2.69
CA MET A 1 -14.49 -23.88 -3.99
C MET A 1 -13.88 -22.49 -4.06
N SER A 2 -12.55 -22.39 -3.96
CA SER A 2 -11.83 -21.13 -4.20
C SER A 2 -11.68 -20.98 -5.71
N LEU A 3 -12.36 -19.99 -6.30
CA LEU A 3 -12.05 -19.54 -7.66
C LEU A 3 -10.59 -19.07 -7.64
N ILE A 4 -9.74 -19.79 -8.35
CA ILE A 4 -8.37 -19.37 -8.61
C ILE A 4 -8.54 -18.23 -9.62
N ALA A 5 -8.29 -17.00 -9.21
CA ALA A 5 -8.37 -15.84 -10.10
C ALA A 5 -7.44 -16.09 -11.29
N THR A 6 -8.00 -16.19 -12.49
CA THR A 6 -7.28 -16.48 -13.73
C THR A 6 -6.72 -15.22 -14.39
N GLY A 7 -7.04 -14.04 -13.83
CA GLY A 7 -6.54 -12.74 -14.29
C GLY A 7 -5.12 -12.41 -13.83
N THR A 8 -4.45 -11.54 -14.59
CA THR A 8 -3.17 -10.96 -14.17
C THR A 8 -3.41 -10.04 -12.97
N THR A 9 -2.50 -10.07 -12.00
CA THR A 9 -2.56 -9.20 -10.82
C THR A 9 -1.57 -8.06 -10.97
N TYR A 10 -2.03 -6.83 -10.76
CA TYR A 10 -1.24 -5.62 -10.77
C TYR A 10 -1.30 -4.96 -9.40
N LEU A 11 -0.17 -4.43 -8.94
CA LEU A 11 -0.11 -3.63 -7.73
C LEU A 11 0.15 -2.17 -8.11
N VAL A 12 -0.80 -1.29 -7.80
CA VAL A 12 -0.67 0.15 -7.98
C VAL A 12 -0.35 0.77 -6.63
N GLU A 13 0.71 1.54 -6.56
CA GLU A 13 1.05 2.35 -5.40
C GLU A 13 0.81 3.82 -5.72
N VAL A 14 -0.06 4.48 -4.95
CA VAL A 14 -0.33 5.92 -5.05
C VAL A 14 0.30 6.60 -3.85
N ARG A 15 1.17 7.57 -4.09
CA ARG A 15 1.89 8.30 -3.04
C ARG A 15 1.74 9.80 -3.20
N LEU A 16 1.73 10.51 -2.09
CA LEU A 16 1.81 11.95 -2.09
C LEU A 16 3.18 12.38 -2.62
N ARG A 17 3.22 13.36 -3.53
CA ARG A 17 4.48 13.89 -4.05
C ARG A 17 5.34 14.50 -2.92
N PRO A 18 6.68 14.45 -3.01
CA PRO A 18 7.56 14.80 -1.91
C PRO A 18 7.42 16.25 -1.43
N GLU A 19 7.03 17.17 -2.31
CA GLU A 19 6.82 18.59 -2.03
C GLU A 19 5.62 18.87 -1.11
N PHE A 20 4.68 17.93 -0.99
CA PHE A 20 3.53 18.09 -0.09
C PHE A 20 3.78 17.42 1.27
N THR A 21 3.22 18.04 2.30
CA THR A 21 3.30 17.53 3.68
C THR A 21 2.38 16.32 3.86
N ASP A 22 2.97 15.19 4.23
CA ASP A 22 2.23 13.97 4.54
C ASP A 22 1.79 13.97 6.01
N ALA A 23 0.63 14.56 6.29
CA ALA A 23 0.07 14.63 7.64
C ALA A 23 -0.19 13.24 8.25
N ALA A 24 -0.60 12.27 7.43
CA ALA A 24 -0.82 10.90 7.87
C ALA A 24 0.52 10.21 8.23
N GLY A 25 1.56 10.43 7.43
CA GLY A 25 2.93 10.01 7.71
C GLY A 25 3.46 10.61 9.01
N LEU A 26 3.25 11.90 9.26
CA LEU A 26 3.63 12.55 10.52
C LEU A 26 2.89 11.95 11.73
N ALA A 27 1.59 11.65 11.58
CA ALA A 27 0.84 10.98 12.64
C ALA A 27 1.38 9.56 12.92
N ALA A 28 1.68 8.79 11.86
CA ALA A 28 2.29 7.46 12.00
C ALA A 28 3.69 7.52 12.63
N LEU A 29 4.51 8.52 12.28
CA LEU A 29 5.80 8.77 12.91
C LEU A 29 5.64 8.96 14.43
N ALA A 30 4.71 9.81 14.86
CA ALA A 30 4.45 10.06 16.27
C ALA A 30 3.95 8.80 17.01
N GLN A 31 3.11 7.98 16.36
CA GLN A 31 2.65 6.71 16.92
C GLN A 31 3.80 5.71 17.10
N LEU A 32 4.68 5.56 16.10
CA LEU A 32 5.84 4.68 16.19
C LEU A 32 6.81 5.11 17.29
N GLN A 33 7.05 6.42 17.43
CA GLN A 33 7.86 6.97 18.51
C GLN A 33 7.27 6.64 19.89
N HIS A 34 5.97 6.88 20.09
CA HIS A 34 5.28 6.54 21.34
C HIS A 34 5.31 5.05 21.66
N ALA A 35 5.29 4.19 20.64
CA ALA A 35 5.39 2.74 20.83
C ALA A 35 6.82 2.21 21.06
N GLY A 36 7.81 3.11 21.16
CA GLY A 36 9.19 2.79 21.54
C GLY A 36 10.16 2.66 20.36
N PHE A 37 9.80 3.07 19.14
CA PHE A 37 10.74 3.13 18.03
C PHE A 37 11.63 4.38 18.14
N ALA A 38 12.61 4.38 19.03
CA ALA A 38 13.50 5.55 19.23
C ALA A 38 14.30 5.97 17.99
N GLY A 39 14.64 5.01 17.11
CA GLY A 39 15.45 5.25 15.92
C GLY A 39 14.70 5.74 14.68
N VAL A 40 13.38 5.96 14.76
CA VAL A 40 12.57 6.41 13.62
C VAL A 40 12.76 7.91 13.37
N ARG A 41 12.98 8.28 12.11
CA ARG A 41 13.29 9.65 11.68
C ARG A 41 12.23 10.23 10.76
N ALA A 42 11.65 9.41 9.88
CA ALA A 42 10.60 9.84 8.96
C ALA A 42 9.68 8.68 8.62
N VAL A 43 8.43 8.99 8.32
CA VAL A 43 7.45 8.06 7.79
C VAL A 43 6.69 8.76 6.65
N ARG A 44 6.54 8.07 5.52
CA ARG A 44 5.60 8.45 4.46
C ARG A 44 4.64 7.32 4.17
N ILE A 45 3.41 7.67 3.86
CA ILE A 45 2.33 6.71 3.59
C ILE A 45 1.95 6.76 2.11
N SER A 46 1.66 5.60 1.57
CA SER A 46 1.07 5.41 0.26
C SER A 46 -0.13 4.47 0.34
N THR A 47 -1.06 4.65 -0.58
CA THR A 47 -2.18 3.73 -0.78
C THR A 47 -1.78 2.67 -1.78
N LEU A 48 -2.14 1.42 -1.51
CA LEU A 48 -1.91 0.28 -2.41
C LEU A 48 -3.23 -0.22 -2.95
N TYR A 49 -3.27 -0.52 -4.24
CA TYR A 49 -4.38 -1.18 -4.92
C TYR A 49 -3.87 -2.45 -5.60
N GLU A 50 -4.26 -3.62 -5.09
CA GLU A 50 -4.07 -4.91 -5.78
C GLU A 50 -5.28 -5.12 -6.69
N ILE A 51 -5.08 -5.05 -8.00
CA ILE A 51 -6.12 -5.19 -9.03
C ILE A 51 -5.89 -6.50 -9.76
N CYS A 52 -6.86 -7.40 -9.70
CA CYS A 52 -6.82 -8.71 -10.34
C CYS A 52 -8.01 -8.86 -11.29
N GLY A 53 -7.74 -9.30 -12.53
CA GLY A 53 -8.78 -9.56 -13.51
C GLY A 53 -8.29 -9.51 -14.96
N PRO A 54 -9.20 -9.39 -15.93
CA PRO A 54 -8.89 -9.37 -17.36
C PRO A 54 -8.37 -8.00 -17.83
N LEU A 55 -7.50 -7.37 -17.04
CA LEU A 55 -6.88 -6.08 -17.38
C LEU A 55 -5.47 -6.30 -17.94
N ASN A 56 -5.10 -5.45 -18.90
CA ASN A 56 -3.72 -5.33 -19.35
C ASN A 56 -3.05 -4.12 -18.68
N GLN A 57 -1.75 -3.96 -18.89
CA GLN A 57 -0.99 -2.87 -18.28
C GLN A 57 -1.54 -1.49 -18.66
N SER A 58 -1.99 -1.27 -19.90
CA SER A 58 -2.54 0.02 -20.32
C SER A 58 -3.86 0.35 -19.62
N HIS A 59 -4.74 -0.63 -19.38
CA HIS A 59 -5.97 -0.42 -18.63
C HIS A 59 -5.68 -0.01 -17.19
N VAL A 60 -4.71 -0.68 -16.53
CA VAL A 60 -4.31 -0.34 -15.17
C VAL A 60 -3.67 1.05 -15.09
N GLN A 61 -2.87 1.43 -16.09
CA GLN A 61 -2.29 2.77 -16.18
C GLN A 61 -3.37 3.85 -16.33
N GLN A 62 -4.38 3.60 -17.18
CA GLN A 62 -5.50 4.52 -17.36
C GLN A 62 -6.31 4.65 -16.06
N ALA A 63 -6.73 3.53 -15.46
CA ALA A 63 -7.44 3.54 -14.18
C ALA A 63 -6.65 4.27 -13.09
N SER A 64 -5.33 4.05 -13.02
CA SER A 64 -4.49 4.71 -12.03
C SER A 64 -4.45 6.22 -12.22
N LYS A 65 -4.36 6.68 -13.47
CA LYS A 65 -4.29 8.11 -13.81
C LYS A 65 -5.62 8.84 -13.65
N GLU A 66 -6.72 8.21 -14.05
CA GLU A 66 -8.03 8.85 -14.15
C GLU A 66 -8.88 8.68 -12.89
N LEU A 67 -8.62 7.64 -12.10
CA LEU A 67 -9.44 7.29 -10.94
C LEU A 67 -8.66 7.26 -9.61
N LEU A 68 -7.50 6.59 -9.58
CA LEU A 68 -6.83 6.27 -8.30
C LEU A 68 -5.93 7.39 -7.75
N ASN A 69 -5.52 8.30 -8.61
CA ASN A 69 -4.50 9.30 -8.30
C ASN A 69 -5.01 10.71 -8.56
N ASP A 70 -4.89 11.58 -7.56
CA ASP A 70 -4.97 13.02 -7.78
C ASP A 70 -3.68 13.50 -8.48
N GLY A 71 -3.78 13.80 -9.78
CA GLY A 71 -2.64 14.23 -10.60
C GLY A 71 -1.93 15.50 -10.13
N VAL A 72 -2.55 16.29 -9.25
CA VAL A 72 -1.96 17.52 -8.71
C VAL A 72 -1.04 17.21 -7.54
N THR A 73 -1.53 16.45 -6.56
CA THR A 73 -0.85 16.26 -5.27
C THR A 73 -0.14 14.91 -5.14
N GLN A 74 -0.52 13.95 -5.98
CA GLN A 74 -0.07 12.57 -5.92
C GLN A 74 0.63 12.15 -7.21
N GLU A 75 1.36 11.06 -7.09
CA GLU A 75 1.89 10.29 -8.21
C GLU A 75 1.65 8.81 -7.94
N PHE A 76 1.57 8.02 -9.02
CA PHE A 76 1.36 6.59 -8.91
C PHE A 76 2.45 5.80 -9.63
N LYS A 77 2.66 4.56 -9.17
CA LYS A 77 3.54 3.59 -9.80
C LYS A 77 2.83 2.25 -9.89
N VAL A 78 2.82 1.66 -11.08
CA VAL A 78 2.43 0.25 -11.25
C VAL A 78 3.67 -0.60 -10.96
N LEU A 79 3.64 -1.35 -9.87
CA LEU A 79 4.73 -2.20 -9.44
C LEU A 79 4.70 -3.53 -10.21
N SER A 80 5.85 -3.92 -10.75
CA SER A 80 6.05 -5.20 -11.42
C SER A 80 7.14 -5.95 -10.67
N GLY A 81 6.77 -7.05 -10.00
CA GLY A 81 7.69 -7.87 -9.22
C GLY A 81 7.97 -7.35 -7.80
N PRO A 82 8.67 -8.16 -6.98
CA PRO A 82 9.04 -7.78 -5.63
C PRO A 82 10.02 -6.59 -5.67
N PRO A 83 9.94 -5.66 -4.70
CA PRO A 83 10.87 -4.53 -4.62
C PRO A 83 12.32 -5.03 -4.49
N VAL A 84 13.23 -4.36 -5.19
CA VAL A 84 14.68 -4.61 -5.07
C VAL A 84 15.14 -4.07 -3.72
N LEU A 85 15.84 -4.91 -2.96
CA LEU A 85 16.32 -4.64 -1.60
C LEU A 85 17.77 -4.16 -1.66
N ASP A 86 18.08 -2.96 -1.17
CA ASP A 86 19.46 -2.59 -0.79
C ASP A 86 19.55 -1.35 0.11
N GLY A 87 18.89 -1.38 1.28
CA GLY A 87 18.77 -0.20 2.14
C GLY A 87 19.02 -0.48 3.62
N MET A 88 20.20 -0.11 4.13
CA MET A 88 20.41 -0.02 5.58
C MET A 88 19.54 1.12 6.15
N ASN A 89 18.56 0.77 6.98
CA ASN A 89 17.67 1.69 7.74
C ASN A 89 16.45 2.26 6.98
N HIS A 90 16.10 1.69 5.83
CA HIS A 90 14.87 2.01 5.11
C HIS A 90 13.94 0.79 5.18
N TRP A 91 12.77 0.98 5.77
CA TRP A 91 11.78 -0.08 5.95
C TRP A 91 10.54 0.22 5.14
N ARG A 92 9.92 -0.83 4.63
CA ARG A 92 8.58 -0.81 4.07
C ARG A 92 7.69 -1.74 4.89
N VAL A 93 6.60 -1.20 5.39
CA VAL A 93 5.54 -1.97 6.06
C VAL A 93 4.30 -1.88 5.20
N GLU A 94 3.86 -3.00 4.64
CA GLU A 94 2.59 -3.08 3.94
C GLU A 94 1.53 -3.64 4.88
N VAL A 95 0.39 -2.96 4.97
CA VAL A 95 -0.75 -3.33 5.81
C VAL A 95 -1.96 -3.51 4.92
N TRP A 96 -2.60 -4.67 5.04
CA TRP A 96 -3.74 -5.08 4.22
C TRP A 96 -4.86 -5.59 5.12
N LEU A 97 -6.12 -5.38 4.73
CA LEU A 97 -7.24 -6.10 5.32
C LEU A 97 -7.08 -7.60 5.08
N LYS A 98 -7.30 -8.43 6.10
CA LYS A 98 -7.30 -9.89 5.92
C LYS A 98 -8.37 -10.31 4.91
N ASN A 99 -8.15 -11.43 4.23
CA ASN A 99 -9.08 -11.97 3.23
C ASN A 99 -10.48 -12.31 3.78
N THR A 100 -10.60 -12.48 5.10
CA THR A 100 -11.88 -12.71 5.78
C THR A 100 -12.68 -11.42 6.02
N MET A 101 -12.11 -10.26 5.74
CA MET A 101 -12.73 -8.96 5.93
C MET A 101 -13.25 -8.43 4.61
N THR A 102 -14.37 -7.72 4.67
CA THR A 102 -14.89 -6.98 3.52
C THR A 102 -14.02 -5.74 3.27
N ASP A 103 -13.68 -5.51 2.01
CA ASP A 103 -12.95 -4.33 1.57
C ASP A 103 -13.86 -3.40 0.75
N PRO A 104 -14.60 -2.48 1.41
CA PRO A 104 -15.55 -1.60 0.72
C PRO A 104 -14.86 -0.62 -0.23
N VAL A 105 -13.61 -0.25 0.06
CA VAL A 105 -12.81 0.63 -0.81
C VAL A 105 -12.43 -0.12 -2.07
N GLY A 106 -11.92 -1.36 -1.94
CA GLY A 106 -11.64 -2.24 -3.06
C GLY A 106 -12.86 -2.45 -3.95
N GLU A 107 -14.03 -2.77 -3.37
CA GLU A 107 -15.26 -2.95 -4.15
C GLU A 107 -15.70 -1.66 -4.86
N SER A 108 -15.57 -0.50 -4.23
CA SER A 108 -15.88 0.79 -4.85
C SER A 108 -14.97 1.08 -6.04
N VAL A 109 -13.67 0.82 -5.88
CA VAL A 109 -12.69 0.98 -6.97
C VAL A 109 -12.97 0.02 -8.12
N ARG A 110 -13.30 -1.25 -7.82
CA ARG A 110 -13.64 -2.27 -8.81
C ARG A 110 -14.80 -1.80 -9.71
N ARG A 111 -15.85 -1.24 -9.12
CA ARG A 111 -17.00 -0.69 -9.84
C ARG A 111 -16.64 0.54 -10.65
N ALA A 112 -15.91 1.48 -10.05
CA ALA A 112 -15.50 2.71 -10.72
C ALA A 112 -14.60 2.44 -11.95
N ILE A 113 -13.76 1.39 -11.92
CA ILE A 113 -13.00 0.95 -13.10
C ILE A 113 -13.93 0.50 -14.24
N ALA A 114 -14.98 -0.25 -13.93
CA ALA A 114 -15.96 -0.67 -14.93
C ALA A 114 -16.77 0.52 -15.47
N GLU A 115 -17.14 1.47 -14.61
CA GLU A 115 -17.82 2.72 -15.00
C GLU A 115 -16.96 3.61 -15.90
N LEU A 116 -15.64 3.51 -15.81
CA LEU A 116 -14.69 4.16 -16.73
C LEU A 116 -14.67 3.51 -18.14
N GLY A 117 -15.42 2.43 -18.35
CA GLY A 117 -15.46 1.68 -19.61
C GLY A 117 -14.32 0.68 -19.79
N LEU A 118 -13.58 0.37 -18.73
CA LEU A 118 -12.52 -0.64 -18.73
C LEU A 118 -13.08 -2.03 -18.36
N PRO A 119 -12.38 -3.13 -18.70
CA PRO A 119 -12.77 -4.46 -18.23
C PRO A 119 -12.88 -4.50 -16.70
N GLU A 120 -14.04 -4.96 -16.21
CA GLU A 120 -14.31 -5.05 -14.79
C GLU A 120 -13.31 -5.99 -14.12
N PRO A 121 -12.58 -5.55 -13.08
CA PRO A 121 -11.69 -6.44 -12.34
C PRO A 121 -12.49 -7.51 -11.60
N GLU A 122 -11.93 -8.72 -11.52
CA GLU A 122 -12.47 -9.81 -10.70
C GLU A 122 -12.38 -9.46 -9.21
N ARG A 123 -11.29 -8.79 -8.81
CA ARG A 123 -11.06 -8.37 -7.44
C ARG A 123 -10.18 -7.13 -7.39
N VAL A 124 -10.51 -6.20 -6.49
CA VAL A 124 -9.61 -5.13 -6.08
C VAL A 124 -9.46 -5.17 -4.56
N ARG A 125 -8.24 -5.04 -4.06
CA ARG A 125 -7.95 -4.88 -2.63
C ARG A 125 -7.21 -3.58 -2.38
N CYS A 126 -7.53 -2.92 -1.29
CA CYS A 126 -6.90 -1.72 -0.80
C CYS A 126 -5.98 -2.04 0.39
N GLY A 127 -4.82 -1.40 0.41
CA GLY A 127 -3.86 -1.49 1.50
C GLY A 127 -3.13 -0.17 1.70
N SER A 128 -2.23 -0.16 2.67
CA SER A 128 -1.35 0.98 2.94
C SER A 128 0.09 0.52 3.00
N ALA A 129 0.99 1.28 2.41
CA ALA A 129 2.43 1.11 2.58
C ALA A 129 2.99 2.26 3.41
N TYR A 130 3.77 1.92 4.43
CA TYR A 130 4.53 2.86 5.24
C TYR A 130 5.99 2.74 4.87
N ARG A 131 6.56 3.79 4.28
CA ARG A 131 8.00 3.94 4.09
C ARG A 131 8.57 4.60 5.34
N ILE A 132 9.39 3.87 6.09
CA ILE A 132 9.89 4.27 7.40
C ILE A 132 11.41 4.37 7.33
N LEU A 133 11.93 5.56 7.58
CA LEU A 133 13.36 5.80 7.74
C LEU A 133 13.73 5.67 9.21
N GLY A 134 14.55 4.68 9.58
CA GLY A 134 14.99 4.51 10.95
C GLY A 134 15.83 3.28 11.22
N ARG A 135 16.70 3.36 12.23
CA ARG A 135 17.56 2.25 12.66
C ARG A 135 16.78 1.32 13.58
N THR A 136 16.55 0.09 13.14
CA THR A 136 15.95 -0.99 13.95
C THR A 136 16.22 -2.35 13.31
N THR A 137 15.67 -3.41 13.86
CA THR A 137 15.64 -4.74 13.23
C THR A 137 14.22 -5.08 12.83
N LYS A 138 14.06 -5.98 11.84
CA LYS A 138 12.74 -6.45 11.40
C LYS A 138 11.88 -6.95 12.55
N ASN A 139 12.41 -7.81 13.43
CA ASN A 139 11.66 -8.37 14.57
C ASN A 139 11.16 -7.29 15.55
N ILE A 140 11.97 -6.25 15.80
CA ILE A 140 11.56 -5.14 16.67
C ILE A 140 10.46 -4.34 15.97
N LEU A 141 10.64 -4.02 14.68
CA LEU A 141 9.67 -3.27 13.91
C LEU A 141 8.32 -3.98 13.82
N GLU A 142 8.31 -5.29 13.56
CA GLU A 142 7.08 -6.10 13.51
C GLU A 142 6.29 -6.02 14.82
N ARG A 143 6.97 -6.08 15.98
CA ARG A 143 6.32 -5.93 17.29
C ARG A 143 5.73 -4.54 17.50
N ILE A 144 6.38 -3.50 17.01
CA ILE A 144 5.91 -2.12 17.11
C ILE A 144 4.71 -1.90 16.20
N VAL A 145 4.75 -2.42 14.96
CA VAL A 145 3.66 -2.36 13.98
C VAL A 145 2.38 -2.99 14.54
N LEU A 146 2.48 -4.15 15.18
CA LEU A 146 1.37 -4.84 15.85
C LEU A 146 0.68 -4.04 16.96
N ARG A 147 1.38 -3.03 17.52
CA ARG A 147 0.86 -2.17 18.59
C ARG A 147 0.36 -0.82 18.07
N THR A 148 0.59 -0.52 16.78
CA THR A 148 0.37 0.81 16.20
C THR A 148 -0.36 0.72 14.86
N LEU A 149 0.36 0.42 13.78
CA LEU A 149 -0.11 0.56 12.40
C LEU A 149 -1.05 -0.57 11.97
N ALA A 150 -0.97 -1.74 12.61
CA ALA A 150 -1.77 -2.91 12.25
C ALA A 150 -2.49 -3.50 13.46
N ASN A 151 -3.81 -3.66 13.35
CA ASN A 151 -4.58 -4.45 14.28
C ASN A 151 -4.59 -5.91 13.79
N PRO A 152 -3.95 -6.87 14.48
CA PRO A 152 -3.82 -8.25 14.02
C PRO A 152 -5.14 -9.01 13.94
N VAL A 153 -6.25 -8.50 14.49
CA VAL A 153 -7.57 -9.10 14.30
C VAL A 153 -8.02 -8.94 12.85
N VAL A 154 -7.87 -7.74 12.29
CA VAL A 154 -8.42 -7.33 10.99
C VAL A 154 -7.38 -7.18 9.90
N HIS A 155 -6.12 -6.92 10.25
CA HIS A 155 -5.03 -6.67 9.32
C HIS A 155 -4.06 -7.85 9.24
N SER A 156 -3.52 -8.06 8.05
CA SER A 156 -2.26 -8.75 7.79
C SER A 156 -1.23 -7.70 7.40
N PHE A 157 0.03 -7.90 7.75
CA PHE A 157 1.09 -6.97 7.35
C PHE A 157 2.37 -7.71 6.98
N THR A 158 3.22 -7.05 6.21
CA THR A 158 4.56 -7.54 5.83
C THR A 158 5.57 -6.44 6.07
N VAL A 159 6.72 -6.82 6.64
CA VAL A 159 7.87 -5.91 6.84
C VAL A 159 9.02 -6.34 5.94
N THR A 160 9.47 -5.44 5.09
CA THR A 160 10.64 -5.61 4.23
C THR A 160 11.59 -4.43 4.39
N GLU A 161 12.86 -4.65 4.04
CA GLU A 161 13.75 -3.53 3.75
C GLU A 161 13.32 -2.87 2.43
N ALA A 162 13.65 -1.60 2.24
CA ALA A 162 13.28 -0.82 1.07
C ALA A 162 14.44 0.07 0.62
N TYR A 163 14.38 0.53 -0.62
CA TYR A 163 15.21 1.63 -1.11
C TYR A 163 14.43 2.97 -1.02
N ASP A 164 15.12 4.09 -1.12
CA ASP A 164 14.53 5.44 -1.18
C ASP A 164 13.86 5.73 -2.54
#